data_AF-A0A498LBS8-F1
#
_entry.id   AF-A0A498LBS8-F1
#
_cell.length_a   1.000
_cell.length_b   1.000
_cell.length_c   1.000
_cell.angle_alpha   90.00
_cell.angle_beta   90.00
_cell.angle_gamma   90.00
#
_symmetry.space_group_name_H-M   'P 1'
#
loop_
_entity.id
_entity.type
_entity.pdbx_description
1 polymer ?
#
loop_
_entity_poly.entity_id
_entity_poly.type
_entity_poly.pdbx_seq_one_letter_code
_entity_poly.pdbx_strand_id
1 'polypeptide(L)'
;MDPLIGKAACTIGLPKEQLFSLLPSELTMWVDPYEVSYRIGEDGSICVLYESAPPSDTNQTDSCKDELRIGRSSPSKSFGMMTCSS
;
A
#
# COMPACT_ATOMS: atom_id res chain seq x y z
N MET A 1 12.99 -3.72 -13.15
CA MET A 1 12.97 -2.61 -12.17
C MET A 1 12.38 -1.41 -12.86
N ASP A 2 11.41 -0.74 -12.23
CA ASP A 2 10.88 0.53 -12.73
C ASP A 2 11.99 1.60 -12.83
N PRO A 3 12.06 2.39 -13.92
CA PRO A 3 13.09 3.41 -14.10
C PRO A 3 13.05 4.56 -13.08
N LEU A 4 11.87 4.95 -12.57
CA LEU A 4 11.76 6.01 -11.56
C LEU A 4 12.28 5.53 -10.21
N ILE A 5 11.95 4.29 -9.82
CA ILE A 5 12.51 3.68 -8.60
C ILE A 5 14.03 3.59 -8.70
N GLY A 6 14.56 3.17 -9.85
CA GLY A 6 16.01 3.13 -10.08
C GLY A 6 16.69 4.50 -9.93
N LYS A 7 16.11 5.55 -10.51
CA LYS A 7 16.62 6.93 -10.37
C LYS A 7 16.57 7.42 -8.92
N ALA A 8 15.48 7.13 -8.20
CA ALA A 8 15.35 7.50 -6.79
C ALA A 8 16.42 6.82 -5.93
N ALA A 9 16.65 5.52 -6.13
CA ALA A 9 17.73 4.79 -5.47
C ALA A 9 19.11 5.39 -5.76
N CYS A 10 19.41 5.69 -7.02
CA CYS A 10 20.67 6.34 -7.39
C CYS A 10 20.86 7.70 -6.71
N THR A 11 19.79 8.48 -6.55
CA THR A 11 19.82 9.81 -5.93
C THR A 11 20.29 9.75 -4.47
N ILE A 12 19.98 8.66 -3.77
CA ILE A 12 20.39 8.43 -2.38
C ILE A 12 21.65 7.56 -2.27
N GLY A 13 22.34 7.28 -3.38
CA GLY A 13 23.54 6.45 -3.40
C GLY A 13 23.28 4.95 -3.19
N LEU A 14 22.05 4.48 -3.39
CA LEU A 14 21.70 3.07 -3.26
C LEU A 14 21.99 2.33 -4.58
N PRO A 15 22.92 1.35 -4.61
CA PRO A 15 23.22 0.58 -5.80
C PRO A 15 22.06 -0.34 -6.18
N LYS A 16 21.96 -0.66 -7.46
CA LYS A 16 20.83 -1.42 -8.04
C LYS A 16 20.73 -2.82 -7.46
N GLU A 17 21.87 -3.46 -7.18
CA GLU A 17 21.95 -4.79 -6.59
C GLU A 17 21.35 -4.81 -5.19
N GLN A 18 21.63 -3.78 -4.37
CA GLN A 18 21.02 -3.64 -3.06
C GLN A 18 19.52 -3.37 -3.18
N LEU A 19 19.10 -2.51 -4.10
CA LEU A 19 17.68 -2.25 -4.33
C LEU A 19 16.90 -3.54 -4.66
N PHE A 20 17.45 -4.42 -5.51
CA PHE A 20 16.85 -5.72 -5.80
C PHE A 20 16.83 -6.67 -4.60
N SER A 21 17.83 -6.60 -3.71
CA SER A 21 17.85 -7.40 -2.48
C SER A 21 16.85 -6.91 -1.42
N LEU A 22 16.50 -5.62 -1.46
CA LEU A 22 15.63 -4.97 -0.48
C LEU A 22 14.15 -5.05 -0.87
N LEU A 23 13.84 -5.07 -2.17
CA LEU A 23 12.47 -5.15 -2.67
C LEU A 23 12.07 -6.61 -2.95
N PRO A 24 10.79 -6.98 -2.73
CA PRO A 24 10.29 -8.27 -3.15
C PRO A 24 10.51 -8.49 -4.65
N SER A 25 10.93 -9.71 -5.02
CA SER A 25 10.95 -10.14 -6.41
C SER A 25 9.54 -10.09 -6.99
N GLU A 26 9.42 -9.68 -8.26
CA GLU A 26 8.14 -9.63 -8.98
C GLU A 26 7.05 -8.77 -8.30
N LEU A 27 7.47 -7.70 -7.61
CA LEU A 27 6.56 -6.69 -7.08
C LEU A 27 5.86 -5.94 -8.24
N THR A 28 4.54 -5.94 -8.20
CA THR A 28 3.65 -5.07 -8.98
C THR A 28 2.87 -4.18 -8.01
N MET A 29 2.76 -2.89 -8.29
CA MET A 29 1.98 -1.95 -7.48
C MET A 29 1.13 -1.08 -8.39
N TRP A 30 -0.12 -0.87 -8.00
CA TRP A 30 -1.07 0.02 -8.66
C TRP A 30 -1.36 1.21 -7.76
N VAL A 31 -1.38 2.39 -8.35
CA VAL A 31 -1.64 3.66 -7.67
C VAL A 31 -2.70 4.38 -8.48
N ASP A 32 -3.95 4.14 -8.14
CA ASP A 32 -5.12 4.68 -8.81
C ASP A 32 -5.81 5.73 -7.89
N PRO A 33 -6.66 6.61 -8.42
CA PRO A 33 -7.49 7.45 -7.58
C PRO A 33 -8.29 6.59 -6.59
N TYR A 34 -8.16 6.92 -5.32
CA TYR A 34 -8.85 6.28 -4.19
C TYR A 34 -8.42 4.85 -3.84
N GLU A 35 -7.49 4.23 -4.58
CA GLU A 35 -7.01 2.87 -4.29
C GLU A 35 -5.50 2.73 -4.52
N VAL A 36 -4.80 2.10 -3.59
CA VAL A 36 -3.43 1.62 -3.78
C VAL A 36 -3.38 0.14 -3.42
N SER A 37 -2.96 -0.68 -4.36
CA SER A 37 -2.88 -2.13 -4.19
C SER A 37 -1.56 -2.67 -4.75
N TYR A 38 -1.18 -3.87 -4.33
CA TYR A 38 0.05 -4.52 -4.80
C TYR A 38 -0.14 -6.03 -4.95
N ARG A 39 0.79 -6.63 -5.70
CA ARG A 39 0.95 -8.07 -5.89
C ARG A 39 2.44 -8.42 -5.83
N ILE A 40 2.78 -9.55 -5.21
CA ILE A 40 4.13 -10.13 -5.22
C ILE A 40 4.04 -11.49 -5.91
N GLY A 41 4.79 -11.67 -7.00
CA GLY A 41 4.74 -12.87 -7.82
C GLY A 41 3.67 -12.81 -8.92
N GLU A 42 3.88 -13.50 -10.04
CA GLU A 42 2.91 -13.56 -11.15
C GLU A 42 1.54 -14.08 -10.69
N ASP A 43 1.52 -15.16 -9.90
CA ASP A 43 0.33 -15.79 -9.31
C ASP A 43 0.01 -15.27 -7.89
N GLY A 44 0.59 -14.15 -7.48
CA GLY A 44 0.37 -13.56 -6.16
C GLY A 44 -1.05 -13.07 -5.94
N SER A 45 -1.50 -13.11 -4.68
CA SER A 45 -2.75 -12.42 -4.29
C SER A 45 -2.59 -10.90 -4.38
N ILE A 46 -3.68 -10.22 -4.69
CA ILE A 46 -3.74 -8.75 -4.64
C ILE A 46 -4.08 -8.34 -3.20
N CYS A 47 -3.27 -7.44 -2.65
CA CYS A 47 -3.48 -6.86 -1.33
C CYS A 47 -3.63 -5.34 -1.42
N VAL A 48 -4.63 -4.82 -0.70
CA VAL A 48 -4.91 -3.38 -0.62
C VAL A 48 -4.06 -2.74 0.47
N LEU A 49 -3.34 -1.68 0.12
CA LEU A 49 -2.60 -0.82 1.07
C LEU A 49 -3.41 0.40 1.48
N TYR A 50 -4.19 0.94 0.54
CA TYR A 50 -5.03 2.12 0.75
C TYR A 50 -6.31 1.99 -0.06
N GLU A 51 -7.43 2.41 0.54
CA GLU A 51 -8.73 2.50 -0.11
C GLU A 51 -9.51 3.67 0.49
N SER A 52 -10.24 4.40 -0.35
CA SER A 52 -11.14 5.47 0.05
C SER A 52 -12.36 5.53 -0.87
N ALA A 53 -13.41 6.22 -0.43
CA ALA A 53 -14.57 6.45 -1.29
C ALA A 53 -14.29 7.65 -2.22
N PRO A 54 -14.73 7.59 -3.49
CA PRO A 54 -14.73 8.78 -4.33
C PRO A 54 -15.64 9.86 -3.70
N PRO A 55 -15.35 11.14 -3.91
CA PRO A 55 -16.23 12.21 -3.46
C PRO A 55 -17.60 11.99 -4.08
N SER A 56 -18.63 11.89 -3.24
CA SER A 56 -20.01 12.00 -3.71
C SER A 56 -20.15 13.38 -4.36
N ASP A 57 -20.72 13.47 -5.56
CA ASP A 57 -21.03 14.72 -6.30
C ASP A 57 -22.09 15.58 -5.59
N THR A 58 -21.90 15.86 -4.31
CA THR A 58 -22.72 16.77 -3.52
C THR A 58 -21.91 18.03 -3.38
N ASN A 59 -22.31 19.08 -4.10
CA ASN A 59 -21.75 20.43 -4.03
C ASN A 59 -21.75 20.95 -2.57
N GLN A 60 -20.71 20.65 -1.81
CA GLN A 60 -20.44 21.27 -0.52
C GLN A 60 -19.01 21.79 -0.55
N THR A 61 -18.93 23.09 -0.84
CA THR A 61 -17.89 23.97 -0.34
C THR A 61 -17.66 23.68 1.14
N ASP A 62 -16.57 23.01 1.50
CA ASP A 62 -15.96 23.19 2.81
C ASP A 62 -14.46 22.88 2.79
N SER A 63 -13.73 23.98 2.97
CA SER A 63 -12.36 24.14 3.46
C SER A 63 -11.67 22.90 4.03
N CYS A 64 -10.49 22.61 3.49
CA CYS A 64 -9.50 21.64 3.96
C CYS A 64 -9.03 21.88 5.40
N LYS A 65 -9.84 21.53 6.41
CA LYS A 65 -9.48 21.52 7.83
C LYS A 65 -10.50 20.73 8.68
N ASP A 66 -10.60 19.41 8.49
CA ASP A 66 -11.14 18.43 9.47
C ASP A 66 -11.02 17.05 8.80
N GLU A 67 -10.20 16.11 9.23
CA GLU A 67 -10.43 15.26 10.40
C GLU A 67 -9.14 14.48 10.72
N LEU A 68 -8.33 14.97 11.66
CA LEU A 68 -7.31 14.15 12.34
C LEU A 68 -7.87 13.54 13.64
N ARG A 69 -9.20 13.39 13.76
CA ARG A 69 -9.86 12.93 14.99
C ARG A 69 -11.08 12.05 14.76
N ILE A 70 -10.92 10.96 14.01
CA ILE A 70 -11.83 9.82 14.15
C ILE A 70 -11.01 8.58 14.46
N GLY A 71 -10.91 8.29 15.75
CA GLY A 71 -10.65 6.95 16.24
C GLY A 71 -11.77 6.04 15.71
N ARG A 72 -11.49 5.32 14.62
CA ARG A 72 -12.28 4.19 14.17
C ARG A 72 -11.51 2.94 14.53
N SER A 73 -12.02 2.26 15.55
CA SER A 73 -11.66 0.89 15.88
C SER A 73 -11.71 0.04 14.61
N SER A 74 -10.55 -0.40 14.14
CA SER A 74 -10.46 -1.54 13.24
C SER A 74 -11.28 -2.68 13.83
N PRO A 75 -12.16 -3.36 13.07
CA PRO A 75 -12.67 -4.64 13.52
C PRO A 75 -11.45 -5.56 13.61
N SER A 76 -11.06 -5.93 14.83
CA SER A 76 -10.08 -6.98 15.04
C SER A 76 -10.65 -8.26 14.44
N LYS A 77 -10.20 -8.64 13.24
CA LYS A 77 -10.37 -10.01 12.77
C LYS A 77 -9.58 -10.89 13.74
N SER A 78 -10.29 -11.59 14.60
CA SER A 78 -9.72 -12.64 15.44
C SER A 78 -9.17 -13.72 14.52
N PHE A 79 -7.85 -13.76 14.34
CA PHE A 79 -7.19 -14.94 13.82
C PHE A 79 -7.11 -15.93 14.98
N GLY A 80 -7.93 -16.97 14.93
CA GLY A 80 -7.82 -18.09 15.86
C GLY A 80 -6.40 -18.67 15.77
N MET A 81 -5.70 -18.68 16.90
CA MET A 81 -4.37 -19.27 17.03
C MET A 81 -4.46 -20.77 16.70
N MET A 82 -3.85 -21.22 15.61
CA MET A 82 -3.65 -22.65 15.36
C MET A 82 -2.57 -23.16 16.32
N THR A 83 -2.99 -23.91 17.34
CA THR A 83 -2.06 -24.63 18.20
C THR A 83 -1.57 -25.88 17.45
N CYS A 84 -0.29 -25.93 17.12
CA CYS A 84 0.35 -27.19 16.76
C CYS A 84 0.63 -27.96 18.06
N SER A 85 0.00 -29.13 18.21
CA SER A 85 0.37 -30.10 19.24
C SER A 85 1.66 -30.81 18.85
N SER A 86 2.51 -31.07 19.84
CA SER A 86 3.79 -31.80 19.73
C SER A 86 3.63 -33.25 19.31
#